data_AF-A0A095UYQ6-F1
#
_entry.id   AF-A0A095UYQ6-F1
#
_cell.length_a   1.000
_cell.length_b   1.000
_cell.length_c   1.000
_cell.angle_alpha   90.00
_cell.angle_beta   90.00
_cell.angle_gamma   90.00
#
_symmetry.space_group_name_H-M   'P 1'
#
loop_
_entity.id
_entity.type
_entity.pdbx_description
1 polymer ?
#
loop_
_entity_poly.entity_id
_entity_poly.type
_entity_poly.pdbx_seq_one_letter_code
_entity_poly.pdbx_strand_id
1 'polypeptide(L)' 'MSQLISRFTVLPLVFTAASLLGGCAALDEMEAENYRKKCDSLGISRSSPAYDNCILQQQALEEESIQHSMDRQSRQHK' A
#
# COMPACT_ATOMS: atom_id res chain seq x y z
N MET A 1 44.62 -43.99 0.82
CA MET A 1 45.05 -42.68 1.34
C MET A 1 44.84 -41.64 0.26
N SER A 2 44.40 -40.44 0.67
CA SER A 2 44.01 -39.27 -0.16
C SER A 2 42.58 -39.31 -0.72
N GLN A 3 41.64 -38.58 -0.11
CA GLN A 3 41.42 -37.15 -0.35
C GLN A 3 40.67 -36.52 0.84
N LEU A 4 41.33 -35.57 1.51
CA LEU A 4 40.70 -34.52 2.32
C LEU A 4 40.15 -33.47 1.35
N ILE A 5 38.84 -33.24 1.28
CA ILE A 5 38.30 -31.91 0.91
C ILE A 5 37.03 -31.63 1.73
N SER A 6 37.22 -30.67 2.64
CA SER A 6 36.31 -29.61 3.04
C SER A 6 34.96 -29.92 3.68
N ARG A 7 34.94 -29.58 4.98
CA ARG A 7 33.81 -29.17 5.82
C ARG A 7 33.10 -27.96 5.19
N PHE A 8 31.88 -27.66 5.68
CA PHE A 8 31.04 -26.49 5.34
C PHE A 8 30.46 -26.58 3.92
N THR A 9 29.16 -26.56 3.66
CA THR A 9 28.01 -25.93 4.30
C THR A 9 26.76 -26.53 3.65
N VAL A 10 25.92 -27.22 4.41
CA VAL A 10 24.52 -27.45 4.00
C VAL A 10 23.69 -26.41 4.75
N LEU A 11 23.75 -25.15 4.28
CA LEU A 11 22.89 -24.07 4.78
C LEU A 11 21.82 -23.80 3.70
N PRO A 12 20.54 -23.63 4.09
CA PRO A 12 19.40 -23.95 3.25
C PRO A 12 19.14 -22.85 2.21
N LEU A 13 19.08 -23.26 0.94
CA LEU A 13 18.73 -22.42 -0.20
C LEU A 13 17.20 -22.35 -0.38
N VAL A 14 16.41 -21.88 0.59
CA VAL A 14 14.98 -21.58 0.35
C VAL A 14 14.43 -20.58 1.38
N PHE A 15 14.85 -19.31 1.37
CA PHE A 15 14.15 -18.28 2.17
C PHE A 15 14.26 -16.86 1.57
N THR A 16 13.97 -16.71 0.27
CA THR A 16 14.02 -15.39 -0.40
C THR A 16 12.74 -15.02 -1.16
N ALA A 17 11.60 -15.65 -0.85
CA ALA A 17 10.32 -15.37 -1.54
C ALA A 17 9.33 -14.50 -0.74
N ALA A 18 9.62 -14.13 0.51
CA ALA A 18 8.65 -13.44 1.37
C ALA A 18 8.70 -11.90 1.31
N SER A 19 9.72 -11.30 0.70
CA SER A 19 9.93 -9.84 0.73
C SER A 19 9.13 -9.04 -0.30
N LEU A 20 8.40 -9.68 -1.22
CA LEU A 20 7.58 -8.98 -2.22
C LEU A 20 6.19 -8.56 -1.70
N LEU A 21 5.72 -9.15 -0.60
CA LEU A 21 4.37 -8.86 -0.06
C LEU A 21 4.33 -7.65 0.89
N GLY A 22 5.49 -7.10 1.28
CA GLY A 22 5.57 -5.91 2.13
C GLY A 22 5.18 -4.61 1.44
N GLY A 23 5.06 -4.60 0.10
CA GLY A 23 4.70 -3.41 -0.67
C GLY A 23 3.22 -3.02 -0.58
N CYS A 24 2.32 -3.95 -0.27
CA CYS A 24 0.89 -3.66 -0.22
C CYS A 24 0.47 -2.93 1.06
N ALA A 25 1.10 -3.23 2.20
CA ALA A 25 0.77 -2.59 3.48
C ALA A 25 1.30 -1.15 3.56
N ALA A 26 2.44 -0.86 2.94
CA ALA A 26 3.04 0.48 2.94
C ALA A 26 2.23 1.49 2.10
N LEU A 27 1.51 1.02 1.07
CA LEU A 27 0.67 1.89 0.24
C LEU A 27 -0.58 2.33 1.00
N ASP A 28 -1.20 1.40 1.74
CA ASP A 28 -2.41 1.62 2.51
C ASP A 28 -2.19 2.64 3.66
N GLU A 29 -1.04 2.56 4.34
CA GLU A 29 -0.70 3.51 5.39
C GLU A 29 -0.43 4.93 4.83
N MET A 30 0.18 5.02 3.65
CA MET A 30 0.44 6.29 2.97
C MET A 30 -0.84 6.99 2.51
N GLU A 31 -1.82 6.24 1.98
CA GLU A 31 -3.14 6.77 1.62
C GLU A 31 -3.91 7.21 2.86
N ALA A 32 -3.90 6.41 3.93
CA ALA A 32 -4.52 6.78 5.19
C ALA A 32 -3.97 8.10 5.75
N GLU A 33 -2.65 8.33 5.65
CA GLU A 33 -2.04 9.62 6.00
C GLU A 33 -2.50 10.77 5.11
N ASN A 34 -2.68 10.55 3.81
CA ASN A 34 -3.19 11.57 2.90
C ASN A 34 -4.61 11.98 3.25
N TYR A 35 -5.51 11.04 3.54
CA TYR A 35 -6.86 11.36 4.00
C TYR A 35 -6.85 12.16 5.30
N ARG A 36 -6.00 11.77 6.26
CA ARG A 36 -5.81 12.51 7.51
C ARG A 36 -5.36 13.97 7.25
N LYS A 37 -4.36 14.17 6.41
CA LYS A 37 -3.87 15.52 6.04
C LYS A 37 -4.97 16.36 5.36
N LYS A 38 -5.76 15.76 4.47
CA LYS A 38 -6.91 16.44 3.84
C LYS A 38 -7.92 16.89 4.91
N CYS A 39 -8.30 16.02 5.84
CA CYS A 39 -9.24 16.35 6.92
C CYS A 39 -8.68 17.39 7.92
N ASP A 40 -7.40 17.30 8.26
CA ASP A 40 -6.70 18.29 9.10
C ASP A 40 -6.69 19.67 8.41
N SER A 41 -6.46 19.72 7.09
CA SER A 41 -6.43 20.97 6.32
C SER A 41 -7.80 21.67 6.26
N LEU A 42 -8.88 20.92 6.43
CA LEU A 42 -10.25 21.43 6.55
C LEU A 42 -10.58 21.92 7.96
N GLY A 43 -9.65 21.78 8.91
CA GLY A 43 -9.82 22.20 10.31
C GLY A 43 -10.73 21.27 11.11
N ILE A 44 -10.98 20.05 10.64
CA ILE A 44 -11.82 19.08 11.34
C ILE A 44 -11.01 18.47 12.48
N SER A 45 -11.52 18.57 13.72
CA SER A 45 -10.83 18.01 14.88
C SER A 45 -10.81 16.49 14.82
N ARG A 46 -9.63 15.90 15.03
CA ARG A 46 -9.43 14.44 15.13
C ARG A 46 -10.23 13.77 16.25
N SER A 47 -10.63 14.52 17.27
CA SER A 47 -11.47 14.02 18.37
C SER A 47 -12.97 14.05 18.04
N SER A 48 -13.35 14.66 16.92
CA SER A 48 -14.75 14.80 16.54
C SER A 48 -15.22 13.62 15.67
N PRO A 49 -16.49 13.19 15.79
CA PRO A 49 -17.07 12.20 14.89
C PRO A 49 -17.07 12.63 13.42
N ALA A 50 -16.98 13.93 13.15
CA ALA A 50 -16.89 14.48 11.80
C ALA A 50 -15.57 14.12 11.10
N TYR A 51 -14.53 13.79 11.86
CA TYR A 51 -13.24 13.39 11.29
C TYR A 51 -13.31 12.03 10.60
N ASP A 52 -13.97 11.06 11.23
CA ASP A 52 -14.19 9.73 10.63
C ASP A 52 -15.05 9.85 9.37
N ASN A 53 -16.09 10.69 9.41
CA ASN A 53 -16.92 10.97 8.25
C ASN A 53 -16.12 11.62 7.12
N CYS A 54 -15.23 12.57 7.45
CA CYS A 54 -14.33 13.18 6.47
C CYS A 54 -13.42 12.13 5.82
N ILE A 55 -12.79 11.24 6.59
CA ILE A 55 -11.93 10.20 6.03
C ILE A 55 -12.71 9.30 5.06
N LEU A 56 -13.90 8.83 5.47
CA LEU A 56 -14.76 8.00 4.61
C LEU A 56 -15.18 8.75 3.33
N GLN A 57 -15.47 10.04 3.44
CA GLN A 57 -15.82 10.85 2.28
C GLN A 57 -14.62 11.03 1.34
N GLN A 58 -13.42 11.24 1.87
CA GLN A 58 -12.22 11.36 1.04
C GLN A 58 -11.91 10.06 0.29
N GLN A 59 -12.11 8.89 0.92
CA GLN A 59 -11.97 7.59 0.27
C GLN A 59 -12.96 7.46 -0.90
N ALA A 60 -14.24 7.78 -0.68
CA ALA A 60 -15.26 7.70 -1.73
C ALA A 60 -14.96 8.62 -2.93
N LEU A 61 -14.49 9.84 -2.67
CA LEU A 61 -14.10 10.79 -3.72
C LEU A 61 -12.89 10.29 -4.53
N GLU A 62 -11.92 9.67 -3.86
CA GLU A 62 -10.73 9.11 -4.51
C GLU A 62 -11.10 7.92 -5.40
N GLU A 63 -11.91 6.99 -4.89
CA GLU A 63 -12.46 5.87 -5.67
C GLU A 63 -13.23 6.35 -6.91
N GLU A 64 -14.11 7.34 -6.76
CA GLU A 64 -14.85 7.91 -7.89
C GLU A 64 -13.90 8.50 -8.95
N SER A 65 -12.87 9.22 -8.51
CA SER A 65 -11.89 9.82 -9.41
C SER A 65 -11.10 8.77 -10.20
N ILE A 66 -10.75 7.65 -9.56
CA ILE A 66 -10.07 6.52 -10.17
C ILE A 66 -10.98 5.86 -11.19
N GLN A 67 -12.23 5.54 -10.81
CA GLN A 67 -13.19 4.92 -11.72
C GLN A 67 -13.42 5.78 -12.96
N HIS A 68 -13.61 7.08 -12.78
CA HIS A 68 -13.77 8.00 -13.90
C HIS A 68 -12.51 8.11 -14.78
N SER A 69 -11.32 8.01 -14.21
CA SER A 69 -10.07 7.92 -14.98
C SER A 69 -10.01 6.62 -15.80
N MET A 70 -10.39 5.49 -15.21
CA MET A 70 -10.42 4.18 -15.87
C MET A 70 -11.46 4.16 -17.00
N ASP A 71 -12.63 4.77 -16.81
CA ASP A 71 -13.65 4.92 -17.84
C ASP A 71 -13.17 5.75 -19.04
N ARG A 72 -12.36 6.78 -18.80
CA ARG A 72 -11.75 7.56 -19.88
C ARG A 72 -10.71 6.74 -20.65
N GLN A 73 -9.85 6.02 -19.94
CA GLN A 73 -8.84 5.15 -20.56
C GLN A 73 -9.49 4.04 -21.38
N SER A 74 -10.52 3.37 -20.86
CA SER A 74 -11.22 2.30 -21.58
C SER A 74 -11.86 2.77 -22.88
N ARG A 75 -12.36 4.01 -22.93
CA ARG A 75 -12.89 4.64 -24.15
C ARG A 75 -11.82 5.01 -25.18
N GLN A 76 -10.60 5.32 -24.74
CA GLN A 76 -9.48 5.64 -25.63
C GLN A 76 -8.85 4.40 -26.30
N HIS A 77 -9.01 3.23 -25.68
CA HIS A 77 -8.47 1.96 -26.17
C HIS A 77 -9.46 1.14 -27.02
N LYS A 78 -10.59 1.75 -27.44
CA LYS A 78 -11.61 1.14 -28.30
C LYS A 78 -11.64 1.80 -29.67
#